data_AF-K2B5F3-F1
#
_entry.id   AF-K2B5F3-F1
#
_cell.length_a   1.000
_cell.length_b   1.000
_cell.length_c   1.000
_cell.angle_alpha   90.00
_cell.angle_beta   90.00
_cell.angle_gamma   90.00
#
_symmetry.space_group_name_H-M   'P 1'
#
loop_
_entity.id
_entity.type
_entity.pdbx_description
1 polymer ?
#
loop_
_entity_poly.entity_id
_entity_poly.type
_entity_poly.pdbx_seq_one_letter_code
_entity_poly.pdbx_strand_id
1 'polypeptide(L)'
;MLNEVFIRPLQQGVGKLVSSSRSGIDAAGSKISPKRVDDRNADLSTIDGVKNAIEKEFSIKVTTGGKGKWTLEEIRGVYETLQKMPPDFRRHTKVIQRDAESERAEGYVTSYVPWKIHLCGTPYYIKETLVHEMTHCYQFANLHTTNEWNRQFFGSRIGYLSRAGKAKTSSVTEYGDTNSLEDSAESVREYFENPKIMKEKYPDRYEFVKTRIMGGVEFK
;
A
#
# COMPACT_ATOMS: atom_id res chain seq x y z
N MET A 1 17.25 -12.40 19.45
CA MET A 1 16.20 -12.22 20.48
C MET A 1 16.26 -10.79 20.97
N LEU A 2 15.28 -9.95 20.61
CA LEU A 2 14.97 -8.70 21.32
C LEU A 2 13.44 -8.52 21.32
N ASN A 3 12.86 -8.73 22.50
CA ASN A 3 11.63 -8.09 22.99
C ASN A 3 11.93 -6.57 23.12
N GLU A 4 11.03 -5.59 23.05
CA GLU A 4 9.71 -5.36 23.64
C GLU A 4 9.13 -4.10 22.92
N VAL A 5 7.85 -3.72 23.03
CA VAL A 5 7.37 -2.72 24.01
C VAL A 5 5.83 -2.64 23.99
N PHE A 6 5.26 -2.56 25.19
CA PHE A 6 3.86 -2.29 25.57
C PHE A 6 3.31 -0.94 25.10
N ILE A 7 2.02 -0.85 24.77
CA ILE A 7 1.29 0.44 24.73
C ILE A 7 -0.10 0.33 25.40
N ARG A 8 -0.35 1.27 26.33
CA ARG A 8 -1.66 1.58 26.95
C ARG A 8 -2.51 2.47 26.01
N PRO A 9 -3.86 2.48 26.10
CA PRO A 9 -4.70 3.26 25.22
C PRO A 9 -4.63 4.77 25.52
N LEU A 10 -4.46 5.59 24.49
CA LEU A 10 -4.64 7.05 24.55
C LEU A 10 -6.13 7.39 24.45
N GLN A 11 -6.63 8.14 25.44
CA GLN A 11 -7.97 8.73 25.46
C GLN A 11 -8.12 9.81 24.37
N GLN A 12 -9.28 9.83 23.72
CA GLN A 12 -9.68 10.83 22.74
C GLN A 12 -9.97 12.19 23.40
N GLY A 13 -9.31 13.24 22.92
CA GLY A 13 -9.58 14.62 23.28
C GLY A 13 -10.49 15.31 22.26
N VAL A 14 -11.63 15.81 22.74
CA VAL A 14 -12.65 16.56 22.00
C VAL A 14 -12.17 18.00 21.75
N GLY A 15 -12.12 18.42 20.49
CA GLY A 15 -11.79 19.80 20.08
C GLY A 15 -12.97 20.51 19.41
N LYS A 16 -13.40 21.63 19.99
CA LYS A 16 -14.55 22.48 19.63
C LYS A 16 -14.44 23.16 18.26
N LEU A 17 -15.58 23.29 17.58
CA LEU A 17 -15.84 24.24 16.49
C LEU A 17 -15.71 25.70 16.98
N VAL A 18 -15.11 26.56 16.15
CA VAL A 18 -15.35 28.01 16.16
C VAL A 18 -15.51 28.49 14.72
N SER A 19 -16.69 29.05 14.43
CA SER A 19 -17.03 29.79 13.22
C SER A 19 -16.70 31.27 13.37
N SER A 20 -16.23 31.94 12.32
CA SER A 20 -16.36 33.39 12.18
C SER A 20 -16.27 33.81 10.71
N SER A 21 -17.37 34.40 10.23
CA SER A 21 -17.55 35.12 8.98
C SER A 21 -16.90 36.51 8.99
N ARG A 22 -16.43 37.01 7.83
CA ARG A 22 -16.93 38.28 7.22
C ARG A 22 -16.25 38.62 5.88
N SER A 23 -17.07 39.29 5.08
CA SER A 23 -16.97 39.81 3.71
C SER A 23 -16.11 41.08 3.53
N GLY A 24 -15.63 41.34 2.30
CA GLY A 24 -15.35 42.72 1.85
C GLY A 24 -14.44 42.95 0.62
N ILE A 25 -15.03 42.98 -0.58
CA ILE A 25 -14.92 43.94 -1.73
C ILE A 25 -13.57 44.57 -2.24
N ASP A 26 -13.41 44.48 -3.59
CA ASP A 26 -12.89 45.43 -4.64
C ASP A 26 -11.44 46.00 -4.57
N ALA A 27 -10.65 46.26 -5.64
CA ALA A 27 -10.73 46.16 -7.12
C ALA A 27 -9.32 46.40 -7.76
N ALA A 28 -9.23 46.17 -9.09
CA ALA A 28 -8.32 46.75 -10.10
C ALA A 28 -6.93 46.12 -10.42
N GLY A 29 -6.88 45.46 -11.59
CA GLY A 29 -5.97 45.84 -12.69
C GLY A 29 -4.53 45.31 -12.74
N SER A 30 -4.32 44.16 -13.39
CA SER A 30 -3.18 43.98 -14.31
C SER A 30 -3.39 42.76 -15.22
N LYS A 31 -3.19 42.96 -16.53
CA LYS A 31 -3.24 41.91 -17.54
C LYS A 31 -2.05 40.97 -17.37
N ILE A 32 -2.31 39.79 -16.81
CA ILE A 32 -1.51 38.61 -17.11
C ILE A 32 -2.51 37.57 -17.59
N SER A 33 -2.56 37.36 -18.91
CA SER A 33 -3.20 36.19 -19.48
C SER A 33 -2.52 34.97 -18.85
N PRO A 34 -3.21 34.12 -18.07
CA PRO A 34 -2.59 32.89 -17.64
C PRO A 34 -2.35 32.08 -18.91
N LYS A 35 -1.09 31.77 -19.20
CA LYS A 35 -0.78 30.63 -20.06
C LYS A 35 -1.61 29.49 -19.51
N ARG A 36 -2.60 29.05 -20.26
CA ARG A 36 -3.35 27.83 -19.98
C ARG A 36 -2.35 26.70 -20.15
N VAL A 37 -1.61 26.40 -19.08
CA VAL A 37 -0.86 25.15 -18.96
C VAL A 37 -1.95 24.09 -19.02
N ASP A 38 -1.95 23.30 -20.08
CA ASP A 38 -2.84 22.15 -20.20
C ASP A 38 -2.43 21.16 -19.11
N ASP A 39 -3.06 21.29 -17.95
CA ASP A 39 -2.73 20.63 -16.67
C ASP A 39 -3.08 19.12 -16.67
N ARG A 40 -3.12 18.51 -17.87
CA ARG A 40 -3.72 17.21 -18.13
C ARG A 40 -2.75 16.08 -18.45
N ASN A 41 -1.46 16.36 -18.63
CA ASN A 41 -0.47 15.31 -18.84
C ASN A 41 0.59 15.36 -17.74
N ALA A 42 0.57 14.34 -16.87
CA ALA A 42 1.67 14.07 -15.95
C ALA A 42 2.98 13.95 -16.75
N ASP A 43 4.05 14.63 -16.30
CA ASP A 43 5.39 14.41 -16.87
C ASP A 43 5.91 13.07 -16.38
N LEU A 44 5.73 12.03 -17.19
CA LEU A 44 6.25 10.70 -16.87
C LEU A 44 7.65 10.47 -17.46
N SER A 45 8.32 11.49 -17.99
CA SER A 45 9.63 11.36 -18.66
C SER A 45 10.84 11.49 -17.72
N THR A 46 10.64 11.99 -16.51
CA THR A 46 11.68 12.19 -15.50
C THR A 46 11.29 11.53 -14.17
N ILE A 47 12.28 11.19 -13.33
CA ILE A 47 12.00 10.61 -12.01
C ILE A 47 11.14 11.57 -11.18
N ASP A 48 11.50 12.85 -11.12
CA ASP A 48 10.77 13.83 -10.32
C ASP A 48 9.38 14.13 -10.90
N GLY A 49 9.23 14.11 -12.23
CA GLY A 49 7.93 14.19 -12.88
C GLY A 49 7.00 13.06 -12.45
N VAL A 50 7.48 11.81 -12.44
CA VAL A 50 6.68 10.66 -11.98
C VAL A 50 6.39 10.73 -10.48
N LYS A 51 7.35 11.16 -9.63
CA LYS A 51 7.09 11.38 -8.19
C LYS A 51 5.95 12.38 -7.98
N ASN A 52 6.00 13.51 -8.70
CA ASN A 52 4.97 14.55 -8.61
C ASN A 52 3.61 14.04 -9.09
N ALA A 53 3.59 13.23 -10.14
CA ALA A 53 2.36 12.59 -10.63
C ALA A 53 1.76 11.64 -9.57
N ILE A 54 2.59 10.80 -8.94
CA ILE A 54 2.18 9.90 -7.86
C ILE A 54 1.61 10.70 -6.68
N GLU A 55 2.28 11.77 -6.26
CA GLU A 55 1.80 12.60 -5.14
C GLU A 55 0.49 13.33 -5.47
N LYS A 56 0.40 13.92 -6.67
CA LYS A 56 -0.80 14.64 -7.14
C LYS A 56 -2.01 13.73 -7.29
N GLU A 57 -1.85 12.57 -7.92
CA GLU A 57 -2.97 11.68 -8.25
C GLU A 57 -3.35 10.75 -7.09
N PHE A 58 -2.36 10.32 -6.30
CA PHE A 58 -2.55 9.25 -5.32
C PHE A 58 -2.39 9.70 -3.88
N SER A 59 -1.94 10.94 -3.63
CA SER A 59 -1.60 11.44 -2.30
C SER A 59 -0.59 10.53 -1.57
N ILE A 60 0.35 9.97 -2.35
CA ILE A 60 1.45 9.14 -1.87
C ILE A 60 2.75 9.88 -2.14
N LYS A 61 3.55 10.10 -1.10
CA LYS A 61 4.87 10.69 -1.25
C LYS A 61 5.89 9.61 -1.61
N VAL A 62 6.72 9.86 -2.61
CA VAL A 62 7.80 8.96 -3.01
C VAL A 62 9.15 9.52 -2.57
N THR A 63 9.91 8.74 -1.82
CA THR A 63 11.19 9.17 -1.25
C THR A 63 12.33 8.19 -1.55
N THR A 64 13.55 8.61 -1.25
CA THR A 64 14.75 7.78 -1.30
C THR A 64 15.32 7.70 0.12
N GLY A 65 15.66 6.51 0.59
CA GLY A 65 16.29 6.28 1.89
C GLY A 65 17.70 5.71 1.75
N GLY A 66 18.61 6.19 2.61
CA GLY A 66 20.00 5.74 2.65
C GLY A 66 20.68 5.83 1.28
N LYS A 67 21.21 4.69 0.80
CA LYS A 67 21.88 4.57 -0.51
C LYS A 67 20.94 4.11 -1.64
N GLY A 68 19.63 4.03 -1.40
CA GLY A 68 18.65 3.67 -2.43
C GLY A 68 18.70 4.61 -3.63
N LYS A 69 18.32 4.12 -4.80
CA LYS A 69 18.24 4.92 -6.03
C LYS A 69 17.05 4.45 -6.84
N TRP A 70 16.24 5.40 -7.29
CA TRP A 70 15.20 5.14 -8.27
C TRP A 70 15.80 5.17 -9.66
N THR A 71 15.42 4.21 -10.50
CA THR A 71 15.46 4.37 -11.95
C THR A 71 14.13 4.91 -12.45
N LEU A 72 14.12 5.44 -13.68
CA LEU A 72 12.89 5.91 -14.31
C LEU A 72 11.91 4.75 -14.57
N GLU A 73 12.40 3.56 -14.89
CA GLU A 73 11.59 2.37 -15.10
C GLU A 73 10.90 1.91 -13.82
N GLU A 74 11.64 1.84 -12.72
CA GLU A 74 11.09 1.43 -11.42
C GLU A 74 9.95 2.36 -10.98
N ILE A 75 10.16 3.68 -11.04
CA ILE A 75 9.15 4.63 -10.57
C ILE A 75 7.93 4.71 -11.51
N ARG A 76 8.11 4.54 -12.81
CA ARG A 76 6.99 4.36 -13.75
C ARG A 76 6.21 3.10 -13.43
N GLY A 77 6.91 2.01 -13.11
CA GLY A 77 6.31 0.78 -12.65
C GLY A 77 5.44 0.96 -11.41
N VAL A 78 5.93 1.73 -10.43
CA VAL A 78 5.13 2.12 -9.25
C VAL A 78 3.88 2.89 -9.67
N TYR A 79 4.02 3.92 -10.51
CA TYR A 79 2.88 4.72 -10.98
C TYR A 79 1.81 3.86 -11.69
N GLU A 80 2.21 3.02 -12.64
CA GLU A 80 1.34 2.10 -13.36
C GLU A 80 0.61 1.12 -12.42
N THR A 81 1.32 0.58 -11.42
CA THR A 81 0.72 -0.31 -10.43
C THR A 81 -0.33 0.43 -9.60
N LEU A 82 -0.02 1.64 -9.13
CA LEU A 82 -0.95 2.44 -8.33
C LEU A 82 -2.22 2.85 -9.11
N GLN A 83 -2.13 3.04 -10.43
CA GLN A 83 -3.29 3.29 -11.29
C GLN A 83 -4.27 2.11 -11.33
N LYS A 84 -3.74 0.88 -11.24
CA LYS A 84 -4.55 -0.34 -11.26
C LYS A 84 -5.19 -0.65 -9.91
N MET A 85 -4.62 -0.13 -8.82
CA MET A 85 -5.10 -0.41 -7.46
C MET A 85 -6.39 0.35 -7.14
N PRO A 86 -7.38 -0.30 -6.49
CA PRO A 86 -8.57 0.38 -5.99
C PRO A 86 -8.21 1.55 -5.05
N PRO A 87 -8.93 2.68 -5.11
CA PRO A 87 -8.68 3.81 -4.21
C PRO A 87 -8.77 3.43 -2.72
N ASP A 88 -9.70 2.54 -2.37
CA ASP A 88 -9.87 2.03 -1.01
C ASP A 88 -8.58 1.31 -0.56
N PHE A 89 -8.10 0.33 -1.31
CA PHE A 89 -6.85 -0.37 -1.00
C PHE A 89 -5.64 0.59 -0.90
N ARG A 90 -5.46 1.45 -1.91
CA ARG A 90 -4.30 2.34 -2.02
C ARG A 90 -4.24 3.43 -0.95
N ARG A 91 -5.38 3.88 -0.40
CA ARG A 91 -5.40 5.02 0.56
C ARG A 91 -4.63 4.75 1.86
N HIS A 92 -4.33 3.48 2.17
CA HIS A 92 -3.63 3.11 3.39
C HIS A 92 -2.10 3.26 3.30
N THR A 93 -1.58 3.38 2.07
CA THR A 93 -0.18 3.73 1.83
C THR A 93 -0.07 5.25 1.68
N LYS A 94 0.89 5.86 2.38
CA LYS A 94 1.16 7.30 2.35
C LYS A 94 2.57 7.63 1.87
N VAL A 95 3.52 6.72 2.08
CA VAL A 95 4.90 6.90 1.64
C VAL A 95 5.42 5.61 1.02
N ILE A 96 6.08 5.73 -0.13
CA ILE A 96 6.89 4.67 -0.75
C ILE A 96 8.33 5.15 -0.77
N GLN A 97 9.21 4.47 -0.06
CA GLN A 97 10.63 4.80 0.02
C GLN A 97 11.45 3.73 -0.70
N ARG A 98 12.32 4.13 -1.62
CA ARG A 98 13.37 3.26 -2.15
C ARG A 98 14.57 3.28 -1.23
N ASP A 99 14.85 2.15 -0.60
CA ASP A 99 16.05 1.93 0.20
C ASP A 99 17.13 1.25 -0.64
N ALA A 100 18.31 1.07 -0.03
CA ALA A 100 19.36 0.25 -0.64
C ALA A 100 18.92 -1.21 -0.73
N GLU A 101 19.49 -1.93 -1.70
CA GLU A 101 19.22 -3.36 -1.83
C GLU A 101 19.56 -4.13 -0.55
N SER A 102 18.73 -5.12 -0.21
CA SER A 102 18.88 -5.93 0.99
C SER A 102 18.78 -7.41 0.66
N GLU A 103 19.74 -8.19 1.15
CA GLU A 103 19.67 -9.66 1.09
C GLU A 103 18.63 -10.26 2.05
N ARG A 104 18.01 -9.44 2.92
CA ARG A 104 17.09 -9.91 3.97
C ARG A 104 15.62 -9.88 3.54
N ALA A 105 15.25 -8.91 2.71
CA ALA A 105 13.87 -8.72 2.26
C ALA A 105 13.83 -7.81 1.03
N GLU A 106 12.91 -8.09 0.10
CA GLU A 106 12.64 -7.22 -1.05
C GLU A 106 11.84 -5.96 -0.64
N GLY A 107 11.10 -6.02 0.46
CA GLY A 107 10.36 -4.90 1.02
C GLY A 107 10.02 -5.10 2.49
N TYR A 108 9.54 -4.05 3.15
CA TYR A 108 8.90 -4.17 4.47
C TYR A 108 8.01 -2.98 4.83
N VAL A 109 7.04 -3.25 5.71
CA VAL A 109 6.27 -2.27 6.49
C VAL A 109 6.49 -2.53 7.99
N THR A 110 6.52 -1.47 8.80
CA THR A 110 6.62 -1.62 10.26
C THR A 110 5.32 -1.22 10.94
N SER A 111 5.01 -1.83 12.09
CA SER A 111 3.82 -1.46 12.88
C SER A 111 3.87 -0.05 13.47
N TYR A 112 5.08 0.53 13.62
CA TYR A 112 5.25 1.90 14.11
C TYR A 112 4.90 2.95 13.05
N VAL A 113 5.16 2.64 11.77
CA VAL A 113 4.82 3.50 10.63
C VAL A 113 4.07 2.68 9.58
N PRO A 114 2.84 2.23 9.88
CA PRO A 114 2.16 1.19 9.10
C PRO A 114 1.66 1.67 7.73
N TRP A 115 1.83 2.95 7.41
CA TRP A 115 1.47 3.57 6.14
C TRP A 115 2.67 3.82 5.23
N LYS A 116 3.89 3.42 5.66
CA LYS A 116 5.13 3.61 4.90
C LYS A 116 5.66 2.26 4.43
N ILE A 117 5.89 2.17 3.13
CA ILE A 117 6.55 1.05 2.47
C ILE A 117 8.03 1.37 2.28
N HIS A 118 8.87 0.40 2.58
CA HIS A 118 10.28 0.39 2.23
C HIS A 118 10.51 -0.65 1.13
N LEU A 119 10.97 -0.21 -0.04
CA LEU A 119 11.32 -1.09 -1.16
C LEU A 119 12.84 -1.24 -1.21
N CYS A 120 13.28 -2.48 -0.99
CA CYS A 120 14.68 -2.90 -0.95
C CYS A 120 15.01 -3.88 -2.09
N GLY A 121 14.03 -4.29 -2.89
CA GLY A 121 14.19 -5.34 -3.86
C GLY A 121 14.95 -4.93 -5.11
N THR A 122 15.20 -5.92 -5.97
CA THR A 122 15.74 -5.66 -7.31
C THR A 122 14.67 -5.00 -8.20
N PRO A 123 15.06 -4.26 -9.25
CA PRO A 123 14.11 -3.61 -10.16
C PRO A 123 13.07 -4.57 -10.77
N TYR A 124 13.41 -5.85 -10.93
CA TYR A 124 12.56 -6.85 -11.56
C TYR A 124 11.31 -7.18 -10.73
N TYR A 125 11.39 -7.10 -9.40
CA TYR A 125 10.28 -7.48 -8.50
C TYR A 125 9.57 -6.30 -7.84
N ILE A 126 9.87 -5.05 -8.24
CA ILE A 126 9.36 -3.87 -7.54
C ILE A 126 7.83 -3.78 -7.56
N LYS A 127 7.17 -4.20 -8.66
CA LYS A 127 5.71 -4.08 -8.77
C LYS A 127 5.02 -5.08 -7.84
N GLU A 128 5.55 -6.29 -7.84
CA GLU A 128 5.14 -7.44 -7.04
C GLU A 128 5.30 -7.16 -5.54
N THR A 129 6.51 -6.75 -5.16
CA THR A 129 6.82 -6.34 -3.79
C THR A 129 5.97 -5.15 -3.36
N LEU A 130 5.75 -4.16 -4.23
CA LEU A 130 4.88 -3.03 -3.88
C LEU A 130 3.47 -3.48 -3.49
N VAL A 131 2.84 -4.37 -4.26
CA VAL A 131 1.48 -4.86 -3.97
C VAL A 131 1.45 -5.68 -2.67
N HIS A 132 2.47 -6.50 -2.45
CA HIS A 132 2.65 -7.23 -1.19
C HIS A 132 2.71 -6.25 0.00
N GLU A 133 3.59 -5.25 -0.05
CA GLU A 133 3.77 -4.29 1.06
C GLU A 133 2.56 -3.36 1.25
N MET A 134 1.87 -2.97 0.17
CA MET A 134 0.60 -2.25 0.25
C MET A 134 -0.46 -3.07 1.00
N THR A 135 -0.41 -4.40 0.90
CA THR A 135 -1.32 -5.28 1.64
C THR A 135 -1.06 -5.20 3.14
N HIS A 136 0.20 -5.13 3.59
CA HIS A 136 0.49 -4.89 5.00
C HIS A 136 -0.04 -3.54 5.48
N CYS A 137 0.13 -2.46 4.70
CA CYS A 137 -0.49 -1.17 5.03
C CYS A 137 -2.02 -1.29 5.20
N TYR A 138 -2.67 -2.00 4.28
CA TYR A 138 -4.11 -2.27 4.35
C TYR A 138 -4.48 -3.07 5.61
N GLN A 139 -3.75 -4.15 5.90
CA GLN A 139 -4.01 -5.03 7.05
C GLN A 139 -3.93 -4.29 8.39
N PHE A 140 -2.94 -3.39 8.55
CA PHE A 140 -2.81 -2.56 9.75
C PHE A 140 -3.98 -1.60 9.93
N ALA A 141 -4.53 -1.07 8.83
CA ALA A 141 -5.66 -0.15 8.88
C ALA A 141 -7.02 -0.86 8.95
N ASN A 142 -7.11 -2.13 8.52
CA ASN A 142 -8.36 -2.88 8.38
C ASN A 142 -8.33 -4.19 9.17
N LEU A 143 -8.14 -4.08 10.49
CA LEU A 143 -8.08 -5.24 11.39
C LEU A 143 -9.30 -6.16 11.31
N HIS A 144 -10.47 -5.63 10.96
CA HIS A 144 -11.67 -6.44 10.74
C HIS A 144 -11.47 -7.44 9.59
N THR A 145 -11.08 -6.96 8.40
CA THR A 145 -10.80 -7.79 7.22
C THR A 145 -9.66 -8.77 7.50
N THR A 146 -8.61 -8.32 8.21
CA THR A 146 -7.52 -9.19 8.64
C THR A 146 -8.01 -10.32 9.55
N ASN A 147 -8.90 -10.02 10.50
CA ASN A 147 -9.48 -11.05 11.36
C ASN A 147 -10.42 -12.00 10.60
N GLU A 148 -11.13 -11.52 9.57
CA GLU A 148 -11.90 -12.38 8.67
C GLU A 148 -11.01 -13.33 7.88
N TRP A 149 -9.90 -12.84 7.32
CA TRP A 149 -8.89 -13.68 6.66
C TRP A 149 -8.38 -14.76 7.59
N ASN A 150 -7.93 -14.36 8.79
CA ASN A 150 -7.42 -15.29 9.80
C ASN A 150 -8.48 -16.32 10.16
N ARG A 151 -9.74 -15.91 10.38
CA ARG A 151 -10.84 -16.85 10.68
C ARG A 151 -11.10 -17.83 9.55
N GLN A 152 -10.99 -17.40 8.29
CA GLN A 152 -11.30 -18.25 7.15
C GLN A 152 -10.17 -19.24 6.88
N PHE A 153 -8.92 -18.78 6.80
CA PHE A 153 -7.80 -19.57 6.31
C PHE A 153 -6.87 -20.10 7.40
N PHE A 154 -7.01 -19.64 8.65
CA PHE A 154 -6.14 -20.05 9.76
C PHE A 154 -6.92 -20.41 11.04
N GLY A 155 -6.29 -21.22 11.89
CA GLY A 155 -6.86 -21.63 13.19
C GLY A 155 -6.98 -20.50 14.23
N SER A 156 -7.75 -20.74 15.29
CA SER A 156 -8.07 -19.75 16.34
C SER A 156 -6.87 -19.42 17.25
N ARG A 157 -6.10 -18.41 16.83
CA ARG A 157 -5.36 -17.38 17.60
C ARG A 157 -4.27 -16.84 16.66
N ILE A 158 -4.63 -15.91 15.78
CA ILE A 158 -3.64 -15.21 14.95
C ILE A 158 -3.92 -13.72 14.92
N GLY A 159 -2.95 -12.93 15.37
CA GLY A 159 -2.75 -11.52 15.09
C GLY A 159 -1.25 -11.26 14.88
N TYR A 160 -0.87 -10.02 14.57
CA TYR A 160 0.53 -9.61 14.24
C TYR A 160 1.61 -10.09 15.24
N LEU A 161 1.21 -10.42 16.47
CA LEU A 161 2.09 -10.77 17.60
C LEU A 161 2.03 -12.25 18.03
N SER A 162 1.21 -13.08 17.40
CA SER A 162 1.06 -14.49 17.80
C SER A 162 1.70 -15.43 16.79
N ARG A 163 2.45 -16.41 17.29
CA ARG A 163 2.95 -17.57 16.54
C ARG A 163 1.84 -18.10 15.63
N ALA A 164 2.15 -18.24 14.34
CA ALA A 164 1.20 -18.70 13.32
C ALA A 164 0.40 -19.89 13.83
N GLY A 165 -0.91 -19.71 13.99
CA GLY A 165 -1.82 -20.85 13.98
C GLY A 165 -1.63 -21.58 12.66
N LYS A 166 -1.87 -22.89 12.65
CA LYS A 166 -1.72 -23.70 11.44
C LYS A 166 -2.68 -23.19 10.36
N ALA A 167 -2.18 -23.01 9.14
CA ALA A 167 -3.03 -22.77 7.98
C ALA A 167 -4.02 -23.94 7.83
N LYS A 168 -5.29 -23.63 7.53
CA LYS A 168 -6.36 -24.63 7.32
C LYS A 168 -6.27 -25.25 5.92
N THR A 169 -5.76 -24.47 4.98
CA THR A 169 -5.53 -24.84 3.57
C THR A 169 -4.12 -24.41 3.20
N SER A 170 -3.58 -24.96 2.10
CA SER A 170 -2.29 -24.50 1.58
C SER A 170 -2.30 -23.00 1.29
N SER A 171 -1.18 -22.34 1.58
CA SER A 171 -0.94 -20.96 1.18
C SER A 171 -0.61 -20.90 -0.31
N VAL A 172 -0.70 -19.70 -0.89
CA VAL A 172 -0.41 -19.50 -2.32
C VAL A 172 1.07 -19.71 -2.64
N THR A 173 1.94 -19.39 -1.68
CA THR A 173 3.40 -19.54 -1.76
C THR A 173 3.94 -20.16 -0.47
N GLU A 174 5.16 -20.72 -0.53
CA GLU A 174 5.87 -21.22 0.66
C GLU A 174 6.12 -20.12 1.69
N TYR A 175 6.35 -18.88 1.24
CA TYR A 175 6.52 -17.75 2.15
C TYR A 175 5.22 -17.42 2.91
N GLY A 176 4.07 -17.58 2.25
CA GLY A 176 2.76 -17.44 2.91
C GLY A 176 2.57 -18.41 4.09
N ASP A 177 3.14 -19.61 4.02
CA ASP A 177 3.03 -20.60 5.12
C ASP A 177 3.70 -20.12 6.43
N THR A 178 4.52 -19.06 6.40
CA THR A 178 5.18 -18.51 7.58
C THR A 178 4.19 -17.95 8.60
N ASN A 179 3.19 -17.18 8.16
CA ASN A 179 2.09 -16.70 8.98
C ASN A 179 0.94 -16.13 8.14
N SER A 180 -0.21 -15.94 8.79
CA SER A 180 -1.45 -15.55 8.12
C SER A 180 -1.42 -14.19 7.40
N LEU A 181 -0.63 -13.24 7.89
CA LEU A 181 -0.52 -11.92 7.27
C LEU A 181 0.32 -11.98 5.99
N GLU A 182 1.38 -12.78 5.99
CA GLU A 182 2.21 -13.03 4.80
C GLU A 182 1.42 -13.80 3.75
N ASP A 183 0.68 -14.84 4.14
CA ASP A 183 -0.21 -15.55 3.22
C ASP A 183 -1.28 -14.62 2.62
N SER A 184 -1.81 -13.68 3.39
CA SER A 184 -2.71 -12.65 2.85
C SER A 184 -2.00 -11.71 1.87
N ALA A 185 -0.79 -11.25 2.18
CA ALA A 185 -0.02 -10.37 1.30
C ALA A 185 0.40 -11.07 0.00
N GLU A 186 0.88 -12.31 0.10
CA GLU A 186 1.21 -13.17 -1.04
C GLU A 186 -0.02 -13.53 -1.87
N SER A 187 -1.17 -13.74 -1.23
CA SER A 187 -2.43 -13.97 -1.95
C SER A 187 -2.88 -12.75 -2.73
N VAL A 188 -2.73 -11.53 -2.18
CA VAL A 188 -3.05 -10.29 -2.89
C VAL A 188 -2.07 -10.04 -4.04
N ARG A 189 -0.79 -10.32 -3.82
CA ARG A 189 0.25 -10.29 -4.85
C ARG A 189 -0.07 -11.25 -6.01
N GLU A 190 -0.38 -12.52 -5.72
CA GLU A 190 -0.75 -13.50 -6.75
C GLU A 190 -2.05 -13.13 -7.46
N TYR A 191 -3.02 -12.54 -6.74
CA TYR A 191 -4.25 -12.02 -7.34
C TYR A 191 -3.96 -10.93 -8.39
N PHE A 192 -2.93 -10.12 -8.16
CA PHE A 192 -2.49 -9.08 -9.09
C PHE A 192 -1.68 -9.63 -10.26
N GLU A 193 -0.71 -10.52 -10.01
CA GLU A 193 0.21 -11.06 -11.03
C GLU A 193 -0.41 -12.17 -11.87
N ASN A 194 -1.02 -13.14 -11.21
CA ASN A 194 -1.45 -14.40 -11.80
C ASN A 194 -2.93 -14.71 -11.44
N PRO A 195 -3.88 -13.79 -11.67
CA PRO A 195 -5.27 -13.93 -11.23
C PRO A 195 -5.94 -15.22 -11.70
N LYS A 196 -5.60 -15.70 -12.91
CA LYS A 196 -6.14 -16.95 -13.46
C LYS A 196 -5.64 -18.17 -12.69
N ILE A 197 -4.34 -18.22 -12.40
CA ILE A 197 -3.72 -19.33 -11.65
C ILE A 197 -4.28 -19.34 -10.23
N MET A 198 -4.39 -18.18 -9.59
CA MET A 198 -4.96 -18.07 -8.26
C MET A 198 -6.41 -18.54 -8.23
N LYS A 199 -7.22 -18.14 -9.21
CA LYS A 199 -8.63 -18.55 -9.30
C LYS A 199 -8.79 -20.06 -9.47
N GLU A 200 -7.90 -20.69 -10.23
CA GLU A 200 -7.94 -22.14 -10.47
C GLU A 200 -7.46 -22.93 -9.25
N LYS A 201 -6.33 -22.55 -8.65
CA LYS A 201 -5.68 -23.31 -7.56
C LYS A 201 -6.19 -22.96 -6.17
N TYR A 202 -6.60 -21.71 -5.95
CA TYR A 202 -6.94 -21.15 -4.65
C TYR A 202 -8.24 -20.31 -4.71
N PRO A 203 -9.36 -20.89 -5.18
CA PRO A 203 -10.59 -20.14 -5.48
C PRO A 203 -11.14 -19.36 -4.28
N ASP A 204 -11.08 -19.92 -3.06
CA ASP A 204 -11.59 -19.24 -1.87
C ASP A 204 -10.75 -18.00 -1.52
N ARG A 205 -9.43 -18.07 -1.71
CA ARG A 205 -8.51 -16.94 -1.50
C ARG A 205 -8.72 -15.88 -2.56
N TYR A 206 -8.88 -16.30 -3.80
CA TYR A 206 -9.18 -15.42 -4.93
C TYR A 206 -10.46 -14.62 -4.67
N GLU A 207 -11.56 -15.29 -4.31
CA GLU A 207 -12.84 -14.62 -4.04
C GLU A 207 -12.77 -13.73 -2.80
N PHE A 208 -12.02 -14.12 -1.76
CA PHE A 208 -11.80 -13.25 -0.60
C PHE A 208 -11.07 -11.97 -1.01
N VAL A 209 -9.92 -12.08 -1.69
CA VAL A 209 -9.14 -10.92 -2.13
C VAL A 209 -9.99 -10.01 -3.01
N LYS A 210 -10.67 -10.57 -4.00
CA LYS A 210 -11.57 -9.83 -4.90
C LYS A 210 -12.62 -9.04 -4.13
N THR A 211 -13.36 -9.70 -3.25
CA THR A 211 -14.56 -9.10 -2.64
C THR A 211 -14.26 -8.25 -1.41
N ARG A 212 -13.26 -8.62 -0.61
CA ARG A 212 -12.98 -7.99 0.70
C ARG A 212 -11.84 -6.98 0.67
N ILE A 213 -10.89 -7.14 -0.25
CA ILE A 213 -9.68 -6.29 -0.30
C ILE A 213 -9.68 -5.40 -1.54
N MET A 214 -9.96 -5.98 -2.70
CA MET A 214 -9.85 -5.30 -4.01
C MET A 214 -11.15 -4.66 -4.51
N GLY A 215 -12.23 -4.69 -3.73
CA GLY A 215 -13.49 -4.02 -4.07
C GLY A 215 -14.11 -4.49 -5.40
N GLY A 216 -13.85 -5.73 -5.79
CA GLY A 216 -14.30 -6.34 -7.04
C GLY A 216 -13.41 -6.08 -8.26
N VAL A 217 -12.34 -5.30 -8.13
CA VAL A 217 -11.39 -5.08 -9.24
C VAL A 217 -10.69 -6.38 -9.59
N GLU A 218 -10.68 -6.72 -10.88
CA GLU A 218 -10.00 -7.90 -11.43
C GLU A 218 -8.80 -7.47 -12.29
N PHE A 219 -7.72 -8.24 -12.21
CA PHE A 219 -6.52 -8.05 -13.02
C PHE A 219 -6.52 -9.06 -14.18
N LYS A 220 -5.86 -8.72 -15.29
CA LYS A 220 -5.87 -9.50 -16.54
C LYS A 220 -4.47 -9.82 -17.01
#